data_AF-A0A815ZA76-F1
#
_entry.id   AF-A0A815ZA76-F1
#
_cell.length_a   1.000
_cell.length_b   1.000
_cell.length_c   1.000
_cell.angle_alpha   90.00
_cell.angle_beta   90.00
_cell.angle_gamma   90.00
#
_symmetry.space_group_name_H-M   'P 1'
#
loop_
_entity.id
_entity.type
_entity.pdbx_description
1 polymer ?
#
loop_
_entity_poly.entity_id
_entity_poly.type
_entity_poly.pdbx_seq_one_letter_code
_entity_poly.pdbx_strand_id
1 'polypeptide(L)'
;MWYESLIVSLFCLSCLSVEGKKQSNPMEGLWKRVAELLQNKHFAKYAVDYDRRPLIKLTNDLNGPRMRLIHWSTVAAIQRIPHSDENLAVDALESIDTYGIHTCEIFMVSHRWLRPRLDSSQSHPDSLDNVKAHAINEFTKWRQEWIKSKYGFSPEIFYWIDFCCIDQHDLTSAIPLLPLWVACCERFLRIETPDYSERAWCRLEPLLSYVFQFADHHT
;
A
#
# COMPACT_ATOMS: atom_id res chain seq x y z
N MET A 1 -2.17 -12.53 21.60
CA MET A 1 -1.91 -13.93 21.20
C MET A 1 -2.98 -14.53 20.26
N TRP A 2 -3.93 -13.74 19.71
CA TRP A 2 -4.93 -14.20 18.73
C TRP A 2 -4.66 -13.73 17.28
N TYR A 3 -3.70 -12.82 17.08
CA TYR A 3 -3.37 -12.24 15.76
C TYR A 3 -2.50 -13.16 14.87
N GLU A 4 -1.68 -14.04 15.47
CA GLU A 4 -0.73 -14.89 14.74
C GLU A 4 -1.43 -15.97 13.88
N SER A 5 -2.58 -16.50 14.32
CA SER A 5 -3.29 -17.57 13.61
C SER A 5 -4.17 -17.08 12.46
N LEU A 6 -4.62 -15.81 12.48
CA LEU A 6 -5.57 -15.29 11.48
C LEU A 6 -4.88 -14.89 10.17
N ILE A 7 -3.70 -14.25 10.26
CA ILE A 7 -2.92 -13.82 9.10
C ILE A 7 -2.43 -15.04 8.31
N VAL A 8 -1.98 -16.09 8.97
CA VAL A 8 -1.52 -17.31 8.28
C VAL A 8 -2.68 -18.08 7.63
N SER A 9 -3.86 -18.12 8.27
CA SER A 9 -5.00 -18.91 7.79
C SER A 9 -5.72 -18.29 6.58
N LEU A 10 -5.76 -16.96 6.47
CA LEU A 10 -6.39 -16.27 5.33
C LEU A 10 -5.60 -16.41 4.01
N PHE A 11 -4.28 -16.61 4.09
CA PHE A 11 -3.42 -16.75 2.91
C PHE A 11 -3.14 -18.21 2.51
N CYS A 12 -3.39 -19.18 3.39
CA CYS A 12 -3.13 -20.60 3.12
C CYS A 12 -4.19 -21.28 2.22
N LEU A 13 -5.37 -20.65 2.02
CA LEU A 13 -6.50 -21.23 1.28
C LEU A 13 -6.32 -21.29 -0.26
N SER A 14 -5.27 -20.70 -0.83
CA SER A 14 -4.96 -20.81 -2.27
C SER A 14 -4.02 -21.96 -2.63
N CYS A 15 -3.53 -22.73 -1.66
CA CYS A 15 -2.55 -23.81 -1.88
C CYS A 15 -3.18 -25.20 -1.70
N LEU A 16 -4.21 -25.55 -2.49
CA LEU A 16 -4.59 -26.95 -2.67
C LEU A 16 -3.66 -27.60 -3.71
N SER A 17 -2.68 -28.33 -3.18
CA SER A 17 -1.53 -28.94 -3.86
C SER A 17 -1.92 -30.06 -4.83
N VAL A 18 -1.45 -29.97 -6.08
CA VAL A 18 -1.29 -31.11 -7.00
C VAL A 18 0.15 -31.62 -6.84
N GLU A 19 0.30 -32.86 -6.38
CA GLU A 19 1.61 -33.49 -6.14
C GLU A 19 2.35 -33.78 -7.45
N GLY A 20 3.37 -32.99 -7.75
CA GLY A 20 4.31 -33.24 -8.85
C GLY A 20 5.64 -32.51 -8.63
N LYS A 21 6.73 -33.29 -8.50
CA LYS A 21 8.17 -32.93 -8.47
C LYS A 21 8.52 -31.45 -8.19
N LYS A 22 8.95 -31.19 -6.94
CA LYS A 22 9.44 -29.91 -6.38
C LYS A 22 10.66 -29.33 -7.12
N GLN A 23 10.44 -28.54 -8.16
CA GLN A 23 11.23 -27.30 -8.27
C GLN A 23 10.67 -26.34 -7.22
N SER A 24 11.53 -25.86 -6.30
CA SER A 24 11.10 -24.89 -5.29
C SER A 24 10.57 -23.66 -6.02
N ASN A 25 9.25 -23.45 -5.96
CA ASN A 25 8.62 -22.30 -6.59
C ASN A 25 9.24 -21.04 -5.94
N PRO A 26 9.90 -20.14 -6.69
CA PRO A 26 10.50 -18.93 -6.12
C PRO A 26 9.50 -18.12 -5.27
N MET A 27 8.21 -18.21 -5.60
CA MET A 27 7.13 -17.58 -4.84
C MET A 27 6.90 -18.20 -3.46
N GLU A 28 7.04 -19.52 -3.31
CA GLU A 28 6.92 -20.19 -2.01
C GLU A 28 7.99 -19.68 -1.03
N GLY A 29 9.19 -19.41 -1.56
CA GLY A 29 10.26 -18.77 -0.81
C GLY A 29 9.92 -17.36 -0.36
N LEU A 30 9.29 -16.55 -1.22
CA LEU A 30 8.91 -15.17 -0.88
C LEU A 30 7.83 -15.14 0.21
N TRP A 31 6.77 -15.95 0.08
CA TRP A 31 5.73 -16.07 1.11
C TRP A 31 6.29 -16.42 2.48
N LYS A 32 7.21 -17.40 2.52
CA LYS A 32 7.86 -17.80 3.76
C LYS A 32 8.63 -16.64 4.39
N ARG A 33 9.45 -15.93 3.60
CA ARG A 33 10.23 -14.79 4.10
C ARG A 33 9.34 -13.64 4.59
N VAL A 34 8.24 -13.36 3.90
CA VAL A 34 7.24 -12.38 4.34
C VAL A 34 6.66 -12.77 5.69
N ALA A 35 6.21 -14.02 5.84
CA ALA A 35 5.62 -14.51 7.08
C ALA A 35 6.64 -14.46 8.24
N GLU A 36 7.89 -14.81 8.00
CA GLU A 36 8.99 -14.69 8.95
C GLU A 36 9.24 -13.23 9.36
N LEU A 37 9.21 -12.29 8.40
CA LEU A 37 9.39 -10.87 8.68
C LEU A 37 8.22 -10.29 9.50
N LEU A 38 6.98 -10.65 9.18
CA LEU A 38 5.79 -10.22 9.94
C LEU A 38 5.80 -10.71 11.39
N GLN A 39 6.42 -11.87 11.65
CA GLN A 39 6.60 -12.41 13.01
C GLN A 39 7.83 -11.85 13.73
N ASN A 40 8.67 -11.06 13.05
CA ASN A 40 9.88 -10.50 13.63
C ASN A 40 9.54 -9.37 14.61
N LYS A 41 10.06 -9.44 15.84
CA LYS A 41 9.85 -8.42 16.88
C LYS A 41 10.35 -7.03 16.46
N HIS A 42 11.40 -6.96 15.64
CA HIS A 42 11.90 -5.69 15.11
C HIS A 42 10.90 -5.06 14.12
N PHE A 43 10.19 -5.86 13.34
CA PHE A 43 9.17 -5.37 12.42
C PHE A 43 8.07 -4.62 13.16
N ALA A 44 7.53 -5.23 14.23
CA ALA A 44 6.54 -4.59 15.09
C ALA A 44 7.06 -3.30 15.75
N LYS A 45 8.35 -3.26 16.12
CA LYS A 45 8.98 -2.05 16.67
C LYS A 45 9.08 -0.93 15.63
N TYR A 46 9.41 -1.23 14.38
CA TYR A 46 9.48 -0.21 13.33
C TYR A 46 8.09 0.23 12.86
N ALA A 47 7.07 -0.62 12.96
CA ALA A 47 5.70 -0.26 12.61
C ALA A 47 5.11 0.84 13.51
N VAL A 48 5.61 1.00 14.75
CA VAL A 48 5.21 2.09 15.65
C VAL A 48 6.09 3.34 15.51
N ASP A 49 7.19 3.29 14.76
CA ASP A 49 8.09 4.43 14.56
C ASP A 49 7.52 5.37 13.49
N TYR A 50 7.89 6.65 13.58
CA TYR A 50 7.57 7.64 12.57
C TYR A 50 8.44 7.48 11.32
N ASP A 51 9.73 7.14 11.47
CA ASP A 51 10.60 6.90 10.33
C ASP A 51 10.27 5.55 9.68
N ARG A 52 9.67 5.58 8.49
CA ARG A 52 9.28 4.37 7.73
C ARG A 52 10.41 3.72 6.95
N ARG A 53 11.56 4.38 6.80
CA ARG A 53 12.68 3.86 5.99
C ARG A 53 13.19 2.50 6.46
N PRO A 54 13.36 2.21 7.77
CA PRO A 54 13.76 0.88 8.22
C PRO A 54 12.79 -0.22 7.78
N LEU A 55 11.48 0.05 7.85
CA LEU A 55 10.45 -0.93 7.49
C LEU A 55 10.38 -1.18 5.98
N ILE A 56 10.46 -0.10 5.21
CA ILE A 56 10.51 -0.15 3.74
C ILE A 56 11.78 -0.88 3.29
N LYS A 57 12.93 -0.60 3.92
CA LYS A 57 14.18 -1.28 3.62
C LYS A 57 14.09 -2.78 3.89
N LEU A 58 13.60 -3.18 5.07
CA LEU A 58 13.41 -4.60 5.40
C LEU A 58 12.50 -5.32 4.40
N THR A 59 11.46 -4.62 3.91
CA THR A 59 10.54 -5.15 2.90
C THR A 59 11.22 -5.29 1.54
N ASN A 60 11.96 -4.27 1.10
CA ASN A 60 12.70 -4.28 -0.17
C ASN A 60 13.82 -5.34 -0.20
N ASP A 61 14.41 -5.67 0.95
CA ASP A 61 15.48 -6.68 1.07
C ASP A 61 14.97 -8.13 0.89
N LEU A 62 13.65 -8.36 0.72
CA LEU A 62 13.06 -9.70 0.54
C LEU A 62 13.19 -10.30 -0.88
N ASN A 63 13.94 -9.64 -1.78
CA ASN A 63 14.08 -10.03 -3.20
C ASN A 63 12.73 -10.11 -3.95
N GLY A 64 11.81 -9.22 -3.64
CA GLY A 64 10.59 -8.99 -4.43
C GLY A 64 10.59 -7.59 -5.04
N PRO A 65 9.47 -7.16 -5.67
CA PRO A 65 9.31 -5.79 -6.14
C PRO A 65 9.55 -4.77 -5.01
N ARG A 66 10.23 -3.67 -5.33
CA ARG A 66 10.46 -2.58 -4.39
C ARG A 66 9.17 -1.80 -4.16
N MET A 67 8.98 -1.26 -2.96
CA MET A 67 7.86 -0.38 -2.68
C MET A 67 7.95 0.92 -3.50
N ARG A 68 6.90 1.21 -4.26
CA ARG A 68 6.74 2.45 -5.02
C ARG A 68 5.64 3.32 -4.42
N LEU A 69 5.69 4.62 -4.66
CA LEU A 69 4.74 5.60 -4.17
C LEU A 69 4.38 6.61 -5.27
N ILE A 70 3.17 7.17 -5.22
CA ILE A 70 2.77 8.28 -6.07
C ILE A 70 2.80 9.57 -5.24
N HIS A 71 3.56 10.55 -5.68
CA HIS A 71 3.57 11.87 -5.04
C HIS A 71 2.25 12.62 -5.32
N TRP A 72 1.70 13.34 -4.33
CA TRP A 72 0.42 14.03 -4.45
C TRP A 72 0.35 14.97 -5.66
N SER A 73 1.45 15.65 -5.98
CA SER A 73 1.48 16.61 -7.10
C SER A 73 1.28 15.93 -8.45
N THR A 74 1.59 14.63 -8.56
CA THR A 74 1.37 13.84 -9.77
C THR A 74 -0.12 13.66 -10.02
N VAL A 75 -0.88 13.22 -9.00
CA VAL A 75 -2.34 13.04 -9.09
C VAL A 75 -3.03 14.39 -9.36
N ALA A 76 -2.53 15.46 -8.74
CA ALA A 76 -3.00 16.81 -8.97
C ALA A 76 -2.71 17.32 -10.39
N ALA A 77 -1.56 16.97 -10.98
CA ALA A 77 -1.21 17.40 -12.32
C ALA A 77 -2.05 16.69 -13.40
N ILE A 78 -2.22 15.36 -13.28
CA ILE A 78 -2.87 14.56 -14.31
C ILE A 78 -4.38 14.40 -14.11
N GLN A 79 -4.91 14.76 -12.94
CA GLN A 79 -6.35 14.70 -12.59
C GLN A 79 -6.98 13.30 -12.79
N ARG A 80 -6.18 12.24 -12.61
CA ARG A 80 -6.60 10.84 -12.64
C ARG A 80 -5.64 9.98 -11.83
N ILE A 81 -6.04 8.74 -11.53
CA ILE A 81 -5.15 7.73 -10.96
C ILE A 81 -4.34 7.12 -12.13
N PRO A 82 -3.00 7.18 -12.12
CA PRO A 82 -2.19 6.61 -13.19
C PRO A 82 -2.10 5.09 -13.10
N HIS A 83 -1.95 4.43 -14.23
CA HIS A 83 -1.64 3.01 -14.30
C HIS A 83 -0.14 2.78 -14.01
N SER A 84 0.20 1.60 -13.47
CA SER A 84 1.58 1.25 -13.09
C SER A 84 2.61 1.31 -14.23
N ASP A 85 2.21 1.07 -15.47
CA ASP A 85 3.06 1.09 -16.68
C ASP A 85 3.44 2.51 -17.14
N GLU A 86 2.75 3.53 -16.64
CA GLU A 86 3.06 4.94 -16.92
C GLU A 86 4.32 5.40 -16.17
N ASN A 87 4.84 4.58 -15.25
CA ASN A 87 6.07 4.82 -14.50
C ASN A 87 6.10 6.16 -13.73
N LEU A 88 4.94 6.64 -13.33
CA LEU A 88 4.80 7.86 -12.52
C LEU A 88 5.00 7.61 -11.01
N ALA A 89 5.03 6.34 -10.58
CA ALA A 89 5.37 5.98 -9.20
C ALA A 89 6.90 5.99 -9.00
N VAL A 90 7.34 6.57 -7.89
CA VAL A 90 8.74 6.74 -7.49
C VAL A 90 9.15 5.72 -6.43
N ASP A 91 10.46 5.45 -6.27
CA ASP A 91 10.96 4.60 -5.20
C ASP A 91 10.68 5.24 -3.83
N ALA A 92 10.16 4.46 -2.89
CA ALA A 92 9.72 4.98 -1.61
C ALA A 92 10.87 5.51 -0.75
N LEU A 93 12.05 4.86 -0.74
CA LEU A 93 13.19 5.31 0.07
C LEU A 93 13.79 6.59 -0.49
N GLU A 94 14.03 6.61 -1.81
CA GLU A 94 14.59 7.79 -2.48
C GLU A 94 13.68 9.02 -2.29
N SER A 95 12.36 8.82 -2.31
CA SER A 95 11.39 9.87 -2.07
C SER A 95 11.47 10.43 -0.65
N ILE A 96 11.48 9.57 0.36
CA ILE A 96 11.59 10.02 1.76
C ILE A 96 12.93 10.75 1.98
N ASP A 97 14.02 10.25 1.42
CA ASP A 97 15.34 10.87 1.55
C ASP A 97 15.40 12.23 0.83
N THR A 98 14.66 12.41 -0.26
CA THR A 98 14.60 13.67 -1.02
C THR A 98 13.87 14.77 -0.26
N TYR A 99 12.71 14.47 0.33
CA TYR A 99 11.85 15.48 0.98
C TYR A 99 12.10 15.63 2.49
N GLY A 100 12.72 14.62 3.10
CA GLY A 100 13.02 14.58 4.52
C GLY A 100 11.98 13.80 5.32
N ILE A 101 12.45 13.06 6.33
CA ILE A 101 11.57 12.18 7.12
C ILE A 101 10.43 12.93 7.81
N HIS A 102 10.67 14.16 8.29
CA HIS A 102 9.73 14.93 9.13
C HIS A 102 8.63 15.66 8.37
N THR A 103 8.66 15.63 7.05
CA THR A 103 7.70 16.30 6.18
C THR A 103 6.88 15.30 5.37
N CYS A 104 7.37 14.07 5.19
CA CYS A 104 6.68 13.03 4.45
C CYS A 104 5.54 12.40 5.27
N GLU A 105 4.39 12.18 4.63
CA GLU A 105 3.33 11.30 5.11
C GLU A 105 2.95 10.28 4.04
N ILE A 106 2.97 8.99 4.37
CA ILE A 106 2.60 7.91 3.45
C ILE A 106 1.19 7.39 3.76
N PHE A 107 0.27 7.56 2.81
CA PHE A 107 -1.10 7.06 2.89
C PHE A 107 -1.27 5.81 2.03
N MET A 108 -1.73 4.73 2.66
CA MET A 108 -2.38 3.62 1.97
C MET A 108 -3.73 4.12 1.47
N VAL A 109 -3.97 4.11 0.15
CA VAL A 109 -5.30 4.38 -0.39
C VAL A 109 -6.01 3.07 -0.65
N SER A 110 -7.11 2.85 0.06
CA SER A 110 -7.95 1.68 -0.12
C SER A 110 -9.26 2.06 -0.81
N HIS A 111 -9.55 1.37 -1.91
CA HIS A 111 -10.71 1.65 -2.74
C HIS A 111 -11.21 0.41 -3.48
N ARG A 112 -12.52 0.37 -3.78
CA ARG A 112 -13.07 -0.60 -4.73
C ARG A 112 -12.59 -0.30 -6.16
N TRP A 113 -12.76 -1.20 -7.11
CA TRP A 113 -12.58 -0.88 -8.53
C TRP A 113 -13.94 -0.55 -9.16
N LEU A 114 -14.09 0.61 -9.81
CA LEU A 114 -15.35 1.04 -10.41
C LEU A 114 -15.56 0.53 -11.84
N ARG A 115 -14.47 0.19 -12.54
CA ARG A 115 -14.52 -0.36 -13.89
C ARG A 115 -13.74 -1.68 -13.97
N PRO A 116 -14.19 -2.75 -13.28
CA PRO A 116 -13.57 -4.06 -13.43
C PRO A 116 -13.87 -4.62 -14.83
N ARG A 117 -12.83 -5.01 -15.56
CA ARG A 117 -12.91 -5.64 -16.90
C ARG A 117 -12.00 -6.86 -16.93
N LEU A 118 -12.33 -7.84 -17.78
CA LEU A 118 -11.48 -9.01 -18.01
C LEU A 118 -10.17 -8.62 -18.70
N ASP A 119 -10.26 -7.66 -19.62
CA ASP A 119 -9.10 -7.02 -20.22
C ASP A 119 -8.53 -6.00 -19.24
N SER A 120 -7.31 -6.26 -18.74
CA SER A 120 -6.65 -5.40 -17.77
C SER A 120 -6.40 -3.99 -18.32
N SER A 121 -6.19 -3.85 -19.64
CA SER A 121 -5.99 -2.55 -20.28
C SER A 121 -7.23 -1.64 -20.26
N GLN A 122 -8.41 -2.23 -20.08
CA GLN A 122 -9.68 -1.51 -19.96
C GLN A 122 -10.16 -1.41 -18.51
N SER A 123 -9.46 -2.08 -17.60
CA SER A 123 -9.80 -2.11 -16.19
C SER A 123 -9.24 -0.88 -15.48
N HIS A 124 -10.01 -0.28 -14.59
CA HIS A 124 -9.56 0.91 -13.88
C HIS A 124 -10.24 1.05 -12.51
N PRO A 125 -9.52 1.49 -11.47
CA PRO A 125 -10.07 1.63 -10.13
C PRO A 125 -11.09 2.77 -10.03
N ASP A 126 -10.92 3.82 -10.82
CA ASP A 126 -11.76 5.02 -10.86
C ASP A 126 -12.90 4.97 -11.89
N SER A 127 -13.81 5.94 -11.84
CA SER A 127 -14.89 6.18 -12.80
C SER A 127 -14.40 6.85 -14.09
N LEU A 128 -15.30 7.06 -15.06
CA LEU A 128 -15.00 7.84 -16.28
C LEU A 128 -14.67 9.30 -15.98
N ASP A 129 -15.25 9.85 -14.93
CA ASP A 129 -15.06 11.23 -14.49
C ASP A 129 -13.98 11.37 -13.41
N ASN A 130 -13.16 10.34 -13.19
CA ASN A 130 -12.05 10.33 -12.23
C ASN A 130 -12.42 10.80 -10.80
N VAL A 131 -13.60 10.41 -10.31
CA VAL A 131 -14.13 10.90 -9.04
C VAL A 131 -13.22 10.61 -7.85
N LYS A 132 -12.46 9.51 -7.88
CA LYS A 132 -11.51 9.18 -6.80
C LYS A 132 -10.25 10.01 -6.86
N ALA A 133 -9.70 10.25 -8.04
CA ALA A 133 -8.57 11.17 -8.19
C ALA A 133 -8.93 12.57 -7.69
N HIS A 134 -10.14 13.05 -8.00
CA HIS A 134 -10.63 14.31 -7.45
C HIS A 134 -10.78 14.26 -5.93
N ALA A 135 -11.37 13.19 -5.37
CA ALA A 135 -11.47 13.03 -3.92
C ALA A 135 -10.10 12.97 -3.22
N ILE A 136 -9.11 12.29 -3.80
CA ILE A 136 -7.73 12.26 -3.31
C ILE A 136 -7.15 13.67 -3.32
N ASN A 137 -7.28 14.42 -4.42
CA ASN A 137 -6.78 15.80 -4.52
C ASN A 137 -7.43 16.74 -3.49
N GLU A 138 -8.74 16.63 -3.25
CA GLU A 138 -9.43 17.43 -2.23
C GLU A 138 -8.97 17.03 -0.82
N PHE A 139 -8.78 15.74 -0.55
CA PHE A 139 -8.18 15.26 0.69
C PHE A 139 -6.76 15.81 0.90
N THR A 140 -5.91 15.82 -0.14
CA THR A 140 -4.55 16.38 -0.08
C THR A 140 -4.59 17.83 0.39
N LYS A 141 -5.41 18.67 -0.27
CA LYS A 141 -5.53 20.10 0.04
C LYS A 141 -5.93 20.29 1.50
N TRP A 142 -7.00 19.61 1.92
CA TRP A 142 -7.47 19.65 3.29
C TRP A 142 -6.38 19.24 4.29
N ARG A 143 -5.67 18.14 4.03
CA ARG A 143 -4.62 17.62 4.93
C ARG A 143 -3.46 18.60 5.05
N GLN A 144 -2.99 19.14 3.93
CA GLN A 144 -1.91 20.11 3.91
C GLN A 144 -2.30 21.41 4.62
N GLU A 145 -3.51 21.92 4.40
CA GLU A 145 -4.03 23.11 5.10
C GLU A 145 -4.18 22.86 6.61
N TRP A 146 -4.68 21.69 7.00
CA TRP A 146 -4.80 21.31 8.40
C TRP A 146 -3.45 21.21 9.10
N ILE A 147 -2.46 20.54 8.50
CA ILE A 147 -1.11 20.46 9.07
C ILE A 147 -0.46 21.84 9.14
N LYS A 148 -0.58 22.65 8.07
CA LYS A 148 -0.03 24.00 8.04
C LYS A 148 -0.62 24.90 9.11
N SER A 149 -1.94 24.86 9.31
CA SER A 149 -2.61 25.66 10.32
C SER A 149 -2.28 25.20 11.76
N LYS A 150 -2.13 23.89 11.98
CA LYS A 150 -1.92 23.32 13.31
C LYS A 150 -0.45 23.25 13.74
N TYR A 151 0.47 23.00 12.82
CA TYR A 151 1.90 22.73 13.10
C TYR A 151 2.87 23.64 12.35
N GLY A 152 2.39 24.51 11.45
CA GLY A 152 3.22 25.53 10.81
C GLY A 152 4.09 25.05 9.64
N PHE A 153 3.87 23.84 9.12
CA PHE A 153 4.58 23.33 7.95
C PHE A 153 3.62 22.70 6.91
N SER A 154 4.07 22.50 5.68
CA SER A 154 3.31 21.79 4.65
C SER A 154 3.89 20.39 4.47
N PRO A 155 3.11 19.32 4.67
CA PRO A 155 3.60 17.96 4.50
C PRO A 155 3.67 17.59 3.01
N GLU A 156 4.62 16.73 2.69
CA GLU A 156 4.74 16.05 1.40
C GLU A 156 4.00 14.72 1.47
N ILE A 157 2.89 14.64 0.76
CA ILE A 157 2.00 13.50 0.83
C ILE A 157 2.31 12.52 -0.30
N PHE A 158 2.52 11.27 0.09
CA PHE A 158 2.69 10.14 -0.82
C PHE A 158 1.53 9.17 -0.67
N TYR A 159 1.11 8.62 -1.81
CA TYR A 159 0.08 7.61 -1.88
C TYR A 159 0.67 6.27 -2.31
N TRP A 160 0.41 5.24 -1.52
CA TRP A 160 0.48 3.88 -2.00
C TRP A 160 -0.91 3.49 -2.50
N ILE A 161 -1.03 3.29 -3.81
CA ILE A 161 -2.26 2.86 -4.49
C ILE A 161 -1.92 1.60 -5.25
N ASP A 162 -2.63 0.50 -5.01
CA ASP A 162 -2.37 -0.81 -5.60
C ASP A 162 -2.18 -0.73 -7.13
N PHE A 163 -3.10 -0.04 -7.81
CA PHE A 163 -3.11 0.14 -9.26
C PHE A 163 -1.90 0.90 -9.82
N CYS A 164 -1.35 1.84 -9.05
CA CYS A 164 -0.21 2.66 -9.47
C CYS A 164 1.13 2.03 -9.11
N CYS A 165 1.18 1.36 -7.97
CA CYS A 165 2.44 0.98 -7.31
C CYS A 165 2.82 -0.48 -7.55
N ILE A 166 1.85 -1.32 -7.92
CA ILE A 166 2.05 -2.72 -8.28
C ILE A 166 2.01 -2.84 -9.80
N ASP A 167 2.95 -3.58 -10.37
CA ASP A 167 2.91 -3.95 -11.79
C ASP A 167 1.62 -4.74 -12.09
N GLN A 168 0.68 -4.11 -12.77
CA GLN A 168 -0.60 -4.72 -13.12
C GLN A 168 -0.45 -5.85 -14.16
N HIS A 169 0.71 -6.00 -14.78
CA HIS A 169 1.03 -7.11 -15.68
C HIS A 169 1.64 -8.33 -14.95
N ASP A 170 2.20 -8.13 -13.74
CA ASP A 170 2.67 -9.21 -12.86
C ASP A 170 2.29 -8.98 -11.39
N LEU A 171 1.06 -9.36 -11.06
CA LEU A 171 0.59 -9.33 -9.67
C LEU A 171 1.22 -10.42 -8.79
N THR A 172 1.76 -11.48 -9.39
CA THR A 172 2.16 -12.69 -8.65
C THR A 172 3.28 -12.40 -7.67
N SER A 173 4.27 -11.62 -8.12
CA SER A 173 5.42 -11.22 -7.31
C SER A 173 5.08 -10.20 -6.21
N ALA A 174 3.96 -9.49 -6.34
CA ALA A 174 3.55 -8.41 -5.46
C ALA A 174 2.58 -8.85 -4.35
N ILE A 175 1.70 -9.81 -4.60
CA ILE A 175 0.67 -10.26 -3.64
C ILE A 175 1.26 -10.63 -2.26
N PRO A 176 2.39 -11.38 -2.15
CA PRO A 176 2.95 -11.69 -0.84
C PRO A 176 3.38 -10.46 -0.05
N LEU A 177 3.77 -9.37 -0.72
CA LEU A 177 4.30 -8.17 -0.08
C LEU A 177 3.20 -7.22 0.42
N LEU A 178 1.94 -7.41 0.02
CA LEU A 178 0.82 -6.53 0.39
C LEU A 178 0.75 -6.22 1.91
N PRO A 179 0.82 -7.21 2.83
CA PRO A 179 0.78 -6.90 4.26
C PRO A 179 1.94 -6.01 4.72
N LEU A 180 3.12 -6.19 4.12
CA LEU A 180 4.32 -5.40 4.45
C LEU A 180 4.20 -3.97 3.92
N TRP A 181 3.72 -3.79 2.69
CA TRP A 181 3.51 -2.45 2.13
C TRP A 181 2.42 -1.67 2.88
N VAL A 182 1.34 -2.33 3.31
CA VAL A 182 0.33 -1.69 4.18
C VAL A 182 0.95 -1.25 5.50
N ALA A 183 1.83 -2.07 6.09
CA ALA A 183 2.55 -1.74 7.32
C ALA A 183 3.57 -0.61 7.14
N CYS A 184 4.12 -0.44 5.94
CA CYS A 184 5.02 0.67 5.60
C CYS A 184 4.30 2.02 5.47
N CYS A 185 2.98 2.03 5.34
CA CYS A 185 2.19 3.25 5.30
C CYS A 185 1.87 3.75 6.72
N GLU A 186 1.89 5.07 6.93
CA GLU A 186 1.61 5.70 8.23
C GLU A 186 0.12 5.87 8.51
N ARG A 187 -0.66 5.98 7.43
CA ARG A 187 -2.06 6.39 7.46
C ARG A 187 -2.86 5.57 6.45
N PHE A 188 -4.16 5.53 6.68
CA PHE A 188 -5.13 4.86 5.82
C PHE A 188 -6.15 5.88 5.29
N LEU A 189 -6.25 5.98 3.97
CA LEU A 189 -7.29 6.75 3.29
C LEU A 189 -8.26 5.77 2.62
N ARG A 190 -9.47 5.67 3.17
CA ARG A 190 -10.54 4.84 2.62
C ARG A 190 -11.46 5.66 1.74
N ILE A 191 -11.59 5.28 0.46
CA ILE A 191 -12.59 5.87 -0.43
C ILE A 191 -13.84 4.99 -0.42
N GLU A 192 -14.84 5.41 0.37
CA GLU A 192 -16.09 4.67 0.56
C GLU A 192 -16.97 4.67 -0.70
N THR A 193 -17.51 3.51 -1.04
CA THR A 193 -18.64 3.33 -1.96
C THR A 193 -19.69 2.46 -1.27
N PRO A 194 -20.97 2.50 -1.64
CA PRO A 194 -22.02 1.71 -0.97
C PRO A 194 -21.72 0.21 -0.86
N ASP A 195 -20.96 -0.32 -1.82
CA ASP A 195 -20.56 -1.71 -1.98
C ASP A 195 -19.06 -1.96 -1.72
N TYR A 196 -18.37 -0.99 -1.10
CA TYR A 196 -16.95 -1.08 -0.81
C TYR A 196 -16.62 -2.39 -0.04
N SER A 197 -17.43 -2.69 0.98
CA SER A 197 -17.23 -3.87 1.83
C SER A 197 -17.58 -5.20 1.15
N GLU A 198 -18.08 -5.23 -0.08
CA GLU A 198 -18.40 -6.48 -0.77
C GLU A 198 -17.16 -7.20 -1.31
N ARG A 199 -16.04 -6.48 -1.51
CA ARG A 199 -14.79 -7.09 -1.98
C ARG A 199 -13.94 -7.55 -0.79
N ALA A 200 -13.42 -8.78 -0.89
CA ALA A 200 -12.56 -9.36 0.13
C ALA A 200 -11.34 -8.47 0.46
N TRP A 201 -10.67 -7.93 -0.56
CA TRP A 201 -9.52 -7.03 -0.36
C TRP A 201 -9.88 -5.76 0.40
N CYS A 202 -11.01 -5.14 0.09
CA CYS A 202 -11.49 -3.94 0.79
C CYS A 202 -11.86 -4.20 2.27
N ARG A 203 -12.02 -5.46 2.69
CA ARG A 203 -12.14 -5.85 4.11
C ARG A 203 -10.79 -6.13 4.76
N LEU A 204 -9.89 -6.77 4.00
CA LEU A 204 -8.57 -7.15 4.49
C LEU A 204 -7.66 -5.93 4.67
N GLU A 205 -7.72 -4.94 3.80
CA GLU A 205 -6.91 -3.72 3.88
C GLU A 205 -7.17 -2.92 5.19
N PRO A 206 -8.41 -2.61 5.60
CA PRO A 206 -8.68 -2.01 6.90
C PRO A 206 -8.20 -2.87 8.08
N LEU A 207 -8.31 -4.21 7.97
CA LEU A 207 -7.83 -5.12 9.02
C LEU A 207 -6.31 -5.05 9.15
N LEU A 208 -5.58 -5.08 8.04
CA LEU A 208 -4.12 -4.95 8.02
C LEU A 208 -3.69 -3.57 8.53
N SER A 209 -4.37 -2.50 8.10
CA SER A 209 -4.14 -1.15 8.61
C SER A 209 -4.37 -1.09 10.12
N TYR A 210 -5.45 -1.67 10.64
CA TYR A 210 -5.71 -1.73 12.08
C TYR A 210 -4.62 -2.47 12.86
N VAL A 211 -4.02 -3.51 12.27
CA VAL A 211 -2.94 -4.29 12.90
C VAL A 211 -1.61 -3.54 12.89
N PHE A 212 -1.28 -2.82 11.82
CA PHE A 212 0.07 -2.28 11.62
C PHE A 212 0.19 -0.77 11.79
N GLN A 213 -0.89 -0.02 11.61
CA GLN A 213 -0.86 1.43 11.63
C GLN A 213 -1.29 1.93 13.00
N PHE A 214 -0.33 2.49 13.72
CA PHE A 214 -0.57 3.11 15.00
C PHE A 214 -0.85 4.60 14.78
N ALA A 215 -2.01 5.05 15.22
CA ALA A 215 -2.35 6.45 15.27
C ALA A 215 -1.62 7.11 16.45
N ASP A 216 -0.30 7.27 16.35
CA ASP A 216 0.41 8.12 17.31
C ASP A 216 0.40 9.57 16.80
N HIS A 217 -0.10 10.46 17.67
CA HIS A 217 -0.42 11.86 17.38
C HIS A 217 0.80 12.76 17.60
N HIS A 218 1.95 12.41 17.02
CA HIS A 218 3.10 13.31 17.03
C HIS A 218 3.01 14.45 15.99
N THR A 219 1.92 14.47 15.20
CA THR A 219 1.47 15.57 14.34
C THR A 219 -0.06 15.58 14.28
#